data_AF-A0A662HG20-F1
#
_entry.id   AF-A0A662HG20-F1
#
_cell.length_a   1.000
_cell.length_b   1.000
_cell.length_c   1.000
_cell.angle_alpha   90.00
_cell.angle_beta   90.00
_cell.angle_gamma   90.00
#
_symmetry.space_group_name_H-M   'P 1'
#
loop_
_entity.id
_entity.type
_entity.pdbx_description
1 polymer ?
#
loop_
_entity_poly.entity_id
_entity_poly.type
_entity_poly.pdbx_seq_one_letter_code
_entity_poly.pdbx_strand_id
1 'polypeptide(L)'
;MFAYGYRGVYFNDISIKDYVKRILLSLRDNKKRVIAKLYEREKILWGPYVYRAPNLILEPIEGYDISDLLYKEVFSEPFEGELKKSGTHNETGIFIAYGCDIKQGLFLKEYINTWDIASTMLISCGIKSLKYLDGKIISEIFKHIPSIKRYTKRDYLSREIVKAKIRRFLRKNN
;
A
#
# COMPACT_ATOMS: atom_id res chain seq x y z
N MET A 1 0.82 -25.83 8.14
CA MET A 1 0.39 -25.33 6.81
C MET A 1 0.56 -23.82 6.83
N PHE A 2 1.60 -23.29 6.19
CA PHE A 2 1.88 -21.85 6.13
C PHE A 2 1.35 -21.35 4.79
N ALA A 3 0.34 -20.49 4.81
CA ALA A 3 -0.26 -19.92 3.61
C ALA A 3 0.33 -18.54 3.30
N TYR A 4 0.48 -18.29 1.99
CA TYR A 4 1.09 -17.16 1.31
C TYR A 4 0.86 -15.79 1.96
N GLY A 5 1.96 -15.09 2.22
CA GLY A 5 2.00 -13.68 2.58
C GLY A 5 3.45 -13.31 2.82
N TYR A 6 4.07 -12.57 1.88
CA TYR A 6 5.44 -12.09 1.99
C TYR A 6 5.64 -11.52 3.40
N ARG A 7 6.48 -12.19 4.20
CA ARG A 7 6.86 -11.82 5.58
C ARG A 7 5.83 -12.05 6.70
N GLY A 8 4.81 -12.89 6.51
CA GLY A 8 3.78 -13.18 7.52
C GLY A 8 3.85 -14.57 8.15
N VAL A 9 3.56 -14.69 9.46
CA VAL A 9 3.33 -15.98 10.15
C VAL A 9 1.91 -16.05 10.69
N TYR A 10 1.19 -17.10 10.28
CA TYR A 10 -0.13 -17.47 10.78
C TYR A 10 -0.02 -18.59 11.82
N PHE A 11 -0.81 -18.51 12.87
CA PHE A 11 -0.86 -19.49 13.94
C PHE A 11 -2.23 -20.16 13.98
N ASN A 12 -2.23 -21.49 13.86
CA ASN A 12 -3.43 -22.28 14.17
C ASN A 12 -3.61 -22.41 15.70
N ASP A 13 -2.51 -22.56 16.43
CA ASP A 13 -2.47 -22.51 17.88
C ASP A 13 -1.73 -21.25 18.33
N ILE A 14 -2.45 -20.33 18.96
CA ILE A 14 -1.89 -19.04 19.38
C ILE A 14 -0.96 -19.18 20.60
N SER A 15 -1.04 -20.28 21.36
CA SER A 15 -0.26 -20.48 22.58
C SER A 15 1.25 -20.53 22.32
N ILE A 16 1.66 -20.97 21.13
CA ILE A 16 3.07 -21.06 20.74
C ILE A 16 3.63 -19.74 20.19
N LYS A 17 2.81 -18.68 20.08
CA LYS A 17 3.21 -17.40 19.45
C LYS A 17 4.49 -16.83 20.07
N ASP A 18 4.56 -16.77 21.39
CA ASP A 18 5.73 -16.18 22.08
C ASP A 18 6.98 -17.04 21.97
N TYR A 19 6.83 -18.36 21.92
CA TYR A 19 7.94 -19.27 21.64
C TYR A 19 8.52 -19.03 20.24
N VAL A 20 7.65 -18.94 19.22
CA VAL A 20 8.07 -18.64 17.84
C VAL A 20 8.69 -17.25 17.72
N LYS A 21 8.15 -16.22 18.40
CA LYS A 21 8.76 -14.88 18.44
C LYS A 21 10.20 -14.93 18.95
N ARG A 22 10.47 -15.69 20.02
CA ARG A 22 11.83 -15.87 20.56
C ARG A 22 12.76 -16.53 19.55
N ILE A 23 12.32 -17.60 18.87
CA ILE A 23 13.12 -18.26 17.83
C ILE A 23 13.46 -17.27 16.72
N LEU A 24 12.46 -16.61 16.14
CA LEU A 24 12.64 -15.68 15.02
C LEU A 24 13.60 -14.53 15.36
N LEU A 25 13.46 -13.92 16.55
CA LEU A 25 14.36 -12.86 17.02
C LEU A 25 15.76 -13.37 17.40
N SER A 26 15.91 -14.67 17.66
CA SER A 26 17.20 -15.30 17.95
C SER A 26 17.98 -15.69 16.69
N LEU A 27 17.35 -15.75 15.51
CA LEU A 27 18.00 -16.16 14.26
C LEU A 27 19.22 -15.28 13.95
N ARG A 28 20.33 -15.95 13.62
CA ARG A 28 21.57 -15.31 13.21
C ARG A 28 22.11 -15.93 11.94
N ASP A 29 22.56 -15.09 11.03
CA ASP A 29 23.40 -15.49 9.90
C ASP A 29 24.76 -14.78 10.05
N ASN A 30 25.86 -15.54 10.01
CA ASN A 30 27.21 -15.04 10.25
C ASN A 30 27.34 -14.10 11.48
N LYS A 31 26.72 -14.50 12.61
CA LYS A 31 26.62 -13.76 13.89
C LYS A 31 25.78 -12.46 13.84
N LYS A 32 25.23 -12.07 12.70
CA LYS A 32 24.34 -10.91 12.56
C LYS A 32 22.89 -11.31 12.82
N ARG A 33 22.10 -10.44 13.44
CA ARG A 33 20.64 -10.62 13.52
C ARG A 33 20.04 -10.42 12.13
N VAL A 34 19.10 -11.27 11.75
CA VAL A 34 18.46 -11.20 10.42
C VAL A 34 17.07 -10.58 10.46
N ILE A 35 16.36 -10.71 11.60
CA ILE A 35 15.07 -10.06 11.83
C ILE A 35 15.29 -8.80 12.68
N ALA A 36 14.92 -7.65 12.14
CA ALA A 36 14.94 -6.37 12.84
C ALA A 36 13.80 -6.29 13.85
N LYS A 37 12.57 -6.56 13.42
CA LYS A 37 11.36 -6.44 14.24
C LYS A 37 10.30 -7.48 13.88
N LEU A 38 9.41 -7.70 14.85
CA LEU A 38 8.19 -8.48 14.70
C LEU A 38 7.01 -7.62 15.13
N TYR A 39 6.01 -7.49 14.27
CA TYR A 39 4.79 -6.76 14.55
C TYR A 39 3.63 -7.72 14.76
N GLU A 40 2.82 -7.46 15.78
CA GLU A 40 1.54 -8.14 15.96
C GLU A 40 0.48 -7.36 15.17
N ARG A 41 -0.32 -8.04 14.36
CA ARG A 41 -1.29 -7.38 13.47
C ARG A 41 -2.22 -6.43 14.21
N GLU A 42 -2.65 -6.76 15.42
CA GLU A 42 -3.57 -5.96 16.22
C GLU A 42 -2.93 -4.64 16.71
N LYS A 43 -1.60 -4.53 16.65
CA LYS A 43 -0.86 -3.33 17.07
C LYS A 43 -0.61 -2.35 15.93
N ILE A 44 -0.61 -2.81 14.68
CA ILE A 44 -0.19 -1.99 13.53
C ILE A 44 -1.22 -1.92 12.39
N LEU A 45 -2.24 -2.78 12.39
CA LEU A 45 -3.32 -2.77 11.42
C LEU A 45 -4.65 -2.43 12.10
N TRP A 46 -5.57 -1.82 11.35
CA TRP A 46 -6.91 -1.49 11.81
C TRP A 46 -7.97 -1.87 10.76
N GLY A 47 -9.24 -1.82 11.18
CA GLY A 47 -10.39 -2.08 10.32
C GLY A 47 -10.96 -3.49 10.44
N PRO A 48 -12.08 -3.76 9.74
CA PRO A 48 -12.88 -4.97 9.94
C PRO A 48 -12.21 -6.25 9.43
N TYR A 49 -11.11 -6.15 8.68
CA TYR A 49 -10.44 -7.29 8.05
C TYR A 49 -9.08 -7.62 8.67
N VAL A 50 -8.68 -7.00 9.79
CA VAL A 50 -7.41 -7.28 10.49
C VAL A 50 -7.26 -8.77 10.80
N TYR A 51 -8.35 -9.47 11.08
CA TYR A 51 -8.35 -10.91 11.35
C TYR A 51 -7.83 -11.78 10.18
N ARG A 52 -7.78 -11.23 8.96
CA ARG A 52 -7.23 -11.91 7.77
C ARG A 52 -5.72 -11.74 7.63
N ALA A 53 -5.14 -10.77 8.33
CA ALA A 53 -3.70 -10.55 8.29
C ALA A 53 -2.96 -11.63 9.10
N PRO A 54 -1.66 -11.87 8.79
CA PRO A 54 -0.81 -12.75 9.60
C PRO A 54 -0.77 -12.31 11.05
N ASN A 55 -0.78 -13.24 12.01
CA ASN A 55 -0.70 -12.86 13.43
C ASN A 55 0.62 -12.12 13.74
N LEU A 56 1.69 -12.50 13.06
CA LEU A 56 2.99 -11.82 13.11
C LEU A 56 3.43 -11.39 11.72
N ILE A 57 3.92 -10.16 11.61
CA ILE A 57 4.54 -9.60 10.41
C ILE A 57 6.02 -9.37 10.72
N LEU A 58 6.89 -9.86 9.85
CA LEU A 58 8.34 -9.87 10.03
C LEU A 58 8.97 -8.72 9.26
N GLU A 59 9.90 -8.02 9.90
CA GLU A 59 10.75 -7.03 9.26
C GLU A 59 12.20 -7.53 9.30
N PRO A 60 12.75 -8.01 8.17
CA PRO A 60 14.17 -8.35 8.10
C PRO A 60 15.03 -7.09 8.17
N ILE A 61 16.30 -7.23 8.55
CA ILE A 61 17.29 -6.15 8.38
C ILE A 61 17.57 -5.93 6.89
N GLU A 62 18.11 -4.76 6.55
CA GLU A 62 18.54 -4.46 5.18
C GLU A 62 19.54 -5.50 4.66
N GLY A 63 19.36 -5.91 3.40
CA GLY A 63 20.15 -6.96 2.75
C GLY A 63 19.60 -8.38 2.92
N TYR A 64 18.58 -8.59 3.76
CA TYR A 64 17.87 -9.87 3.90
C TYR A 64 16.44 -9.76 3.39
N ASP A 65 15.94 -10.85 2.81
CA ASP A 65 14.53 -10.99 2.41
C ASP A 65 14.00 -12.34 2.90
N ILE A 66 12.68 -12.47 2.98
CA ILE A 66 12.03 -13.73 3.37
C ILE A 66 11.57 -14.42 2.10
N SER A 67 12.12 -15.60 1.84
CA SER A 67 11.67 -16.39 0.70
C SER A 67 10.31 -17.03 0.95
N ASP A 68 9.51 -17.09 -0.10
CA ASP A 68 8.25 -17.83 -0.19
C ASP A 68 8.45 -19.27 -0.70
N LEU A 69 9.69 -19.66 -1.03
CA LEU A 69 10.06 -21.00 -1.46
C LEU A 69 10.58 -21.84 -0.28
N LEU A 70 10.44 -23.16 -0.42
CA LEU A 70 10.97 -24.11 0.55
C LEU A 70 12.44 -24.43 0.20
N TYR A 71 13.34 -24.12 1.14
CA TYR A 71 14.75 -24.47 1.06
C TYR A 71 15.12 -25.52 2.11
N LYS A 72 16.23 -26.23 1.87
CA LYS A 72 16.81 -27.15 2.84
C LYS A 72 17.49 -26.39 3.97
N GLU A 73 18.20 -25.30 3.64
CA GLU A 73 18.78 -24.40 4.62
C GLU A 73 17.82 -23.29 5.06
N VAL A 74 18.06 -22.76 6.26
CA VAL A 74 17.35 -21.57 6.78
C VAL A 74 17.81 -20.29 6.07
N PHE A 75 19.05 -20.27 5.59
CA PHE A 75 19.66 -19.16 4.87
C PHE A 75 20.23 -19.63 3.55
N SER A 76 19.99 -18.86 2.50
CA SER A 76 20.55 -19.08 1.18
C SER A 76 20.84 -17.74 0.52
N GLU A 77 21.72 -17.75 -0.48
CA GLU A 77 21.84 -16.63 -1.39
C GLU A 77 20.51 -16.38 -2.11
N PRO A 78 20.16 -15.12 -2.41
CA PRO A 78 18.86 -14.78 -2.97
C PRO A 78 18.86 -15.05 -4.47
N PHE A 79 18.49 -16.27 -4.88
CA PHE A 79 18.36 -16.65 -6.29
C PHE A 79 16.89 -16.72 -6.72
N GLU A 80 16.61 -16.23 -7.93
CA GLU A 80 15.33 -16.37 -8.63
C GLU A 80 15.60 -17.13 -9.95
N GLY A 81 15.33 -18.44 -9.94
CA GLY A 81 15.81 -19.34 -10.98
C GLY A 81 17.35 -19.39 -10.97
N GLU A 82 17.98 -19.11 -12.10
CA GLU A 82 19.43 -19.08 -12.25
C GLU A 82 20.04 -17.69 -11.94
N LEU A 83 19.22 -16.68 -11.70
CA LEU A 83 19.68 -15.31 -11.52
C LEU A 83 19.78 -14.94 -10.04
N LYS A 84 20.89 -14.28 -9.67
CA LYS A 84 21.02 -13.69 -8.34
C LYS A 84 20.14 -12.44 -8.25
N LYS A 85 19.15 -12.46 -7.37
CA LYS A 85 18.28 -11.32 -7.06
C LYS A 85 19.14 -10.23 -6.40
N SER A 86 19.20 -9.07 -7.05
CA SER A 86 20.01 -7.92 -6.62
C SER A 86 19.19 -6.82 -5.95
N GLY A 87 17.86 -6.94 -5.92
CA GLY A 87 16.97 -5.95 -5.32
C GLY A 87 15.59 -6.52 -4.99
N THR A 88 14.89 -5.85 -4.07
CA THR A 88 13.50 -6.15 -3.68
C THR A 88 12.75 -4.83 -3.52
N HIS A 89 11.43 -4.90 -3.36
CA HIS A 89 10.60 -3.70 -3.19
C HIS A 89 10.95 -2.96 -1.88
N ASN A 90 10.99 -1.63 -1.93
CA ASN A 90 11.09 -0.77 -0.75
C ASN A 90 9.68 -0.37 -0.30
N GLU A 91 9.46 -0.27 1.00
CA GLU A 91 8.20 0.26 1.58
C GLU A 91 7.98 1.74 1.28
N THR A 92 9.07 2.48 1.06
CA THR A 92 9.05 3.90 0.72
C THR A 92 9.04 4.07 -0.79
N GLY A 93 8.01 4.75 -1.29
CA GLY A 93 7.86 5.12 -2.69
C GLY A 93 8.16 6.59 -2.96
N ILE A 94 7.95 6.99 -4.22
CA ILE A 94 8.06 8.38 -4.67
C ILE A 94 6.67 8.93 -4.94
N PHE A 95 6.37 10.12 -4.42
CA PHE A 95 5.15 10.86 -4.71
C PHE A 95 5.48 12.16 -5.46
N ILE A 96 4.79 12.40 -6.58
CA ILE A 96 4.91 13.62 -7.39
C ILE A 96 3.50 14.10 -7.73
N ALA A 97 3.25 15.39 -7.53
CA ALA A 97 2.05 16.08 -7.98
C ALA A 97 2.42 17.22 -8.92
N TYR A 98 1.65 17.38 -10.01
CA TYR A 98 1.87 18.41 -11.01
C TYR A 98 0.54 18.89 -11.59
N GLY A 99 0.42 20.20 -11.83
CA GLY A 99 -0.77 20.81 -12.42
C GLY A 99 -0.81 22.31 -12.18
N CYS A 100 -1.76 22.99 -12.84
CA CYS A 100 -1.95 24.44 -12.71
C CYS A 100 -2.24 24.87 -11.27
N ASP A 101 -2.92 24.03 -10.50
CA ASP A 101 -3.34 24.30 -9.12
C ASP A 101 -2.39 23.72 -8.06
N ILE A 102 -1.29 23.11 -8.48
CA ILE A 102 -0.28 22.51 -7.60
C ILE A 102 0.90 23.49 -7.43
N LYS A 103 1.38 23.68 -6.21
CA LYS A 103 2.56 24.49 -5.90
C LYS A 103 3.80 23.89 -6.53
N GLN A 104 4.61 24.74 -7.18
CA GLN A 104 5.88 24.34 -7.77
C GLN A 104 7.02 24.45 -6.73
N GLY A 105 8.02 23.58 -6.84
CA GLY A 105 9.21 23.61 -5.97
C GLY A 105 8.95 23.23 -4.51
N LEU A 106 7.77 22.67 -4.20
CA LEU A 106 7.42 22.24 -2.86
C LEU A 106 7.98 20.84 -2.59
N PHE A 107 8.73 20.70 -1.51
CA PHE A 107 9.08 19.42 -0.91
C PHE A 107 8.30 19.25 0.39
N LEU A 108 7.55 18.15 0.50
CA LEU A 108 6.86 17.81 1.75
C LEU A 108 7.91 17.47 2.81
N LYS A 109 7.70 17.98 4.04
CA LYS A 109 8.62 17.74 5.16
C LYS A 109 8.44 16.36 5.79
N GLU A 110 7.25 15.79 5.65
CA GLU A 110 6.86 14.51 6.24
C GLU A 110 6.49 13.51 5.15
N TYR A 111 6.64 12.23 5.48
CA TYR A 111 6.09 11.16 4.67
C TYR A 111 4.56 11.24 4.64
N ILE A 112 4.00 10.87 3.50
CA ILE A 112 2.58 10.65 3.30
C ILE A 112 2.32 9.15 3.15
N ASN A 113 1.08 8.75 3.37
CA ASN A 113 0.69 7.37 3.12
C ASN A 113 0.15 7.23 1.70
N THR A 114 0.27 6.03 1.13
CA THR A 114 -0.30 5.72 -0.19
C THR A 114 -1.82 5.91 -0.21
N TRP A 115 -2.51 5.65 0.90
CA TRP A 115 -3.96 5.86 1.03
C TRP A 115 -4.37 7.34 1.14
N ASP A 116 -3.43 8.28 1.39
CA ASP A 116 -3.70 9.73 1.37
C ASP A 116 -3.95 10.26 -0.06
N ILE A 117 -3.44 9.53 -1.07
CA ILE A 117 -3.53 9.92 -2.49
C ILE A 117 -5.00 9.98 -2.94
N ALA A 118 -5.81 8.98 -2.58
CA ALA A 118 -7.21 8.92 -3.00
C ALA A 118 -8.02 10.12 -2.47
N SER A 119 -7.90 10.40 -1.16
CA SER A 119 -8.56 11.55 -0.52
C SER A 119 -8.12 12.88 -1.15
N THR A 120 -6.84 13.02 -1.46
CA THR A 120 -6.26 14.22 -2.08
C THR A 120 -6.74 14.40 -3.53
N MET A 121 -6.80 13.30 -4.31
CA MET A 121 -7.27 13.33 -5.69
C MET A 121 -8.75 13.72 -5.81
N LEU A 122 -9.61 13.22 -4.91
CA LEU A 122 -11.02 13.59 -4.91
C LEU A 122 -11.21 15.09 -4.70
N ILE A 123 -10.49 15.68 -3.76
CA ILE A 123 -10.51 17.12 -3.53
C ILE A 123 -10.00 17.88 -4.75
N SER A 124 -8.95 17.40 -5.41
CA SER A 124 -8.45 17.97 -6.68
C SER A 124 -9.54 18.04 -7.76
N CYS A 125 -10.40 17.01 -7.82
CA CYS A 125 -11.55 16.99 -8.74
C CYS A 125 -12.74 17.86 -8.29
N GLY A 126 -12.66 18.54 -7.15
CA GLY A 126 -13.78 19.25 -6.53
C GLY A 126 -14.82 18.31 -5.91
N ILE A 127 -14.49 17.04 -5.67
CA ILE A 127 -15.36 16.08 -4.99
C ILE A 127 -15.07 16.16 -3.50
N LYS A 128 -16.11 16.28 -2.66
CA LYS A 128 -15.94 16.28 -1.22
C LYS A 128 -15.26 14.98 -0.76
N SER A 129 -14.22 15.11 0.05
CA SER A 129 -13.59 13.94 0.68
C SER A 129 -14.62 13.10 1.42
N LEU A 130 -14.48 11.79 1.27
CA LEU A 130 -15.44 10.81 1.75
C LEU A 130 -15.00 10.32 3.13
N LYS A 131 -15.89 10.42 4.12
CA LYS A 131 -15.61 10.06 5.52
C LYS A 131 -15.17 8.59 5.73
N TYR A 132 -15.35 7.74 4.71
CA TYR A 132 -14.99 6.32 4.77
C TYR A 132 -13.57 6.02 4.26
N LEU A 133 -12.84 7.02 3.74
CA LEU A 133 -11.45 6.87 3.36
C LEU A 133 -10.54 7.12 4.57
N ASP A 134 -9.52 6.28 4.75
CA ASP A 134 -8.54 6.42 5.84
C ASP A 134 -7.53 7.56 5.59
N GLY A 135 -7.36 7.97 4.32
CA GLY A 135 -6.35 8.94 3.91
C GLY A 135 -6.64 10.38 4.32
N LYS A 136 -5.61 11.06 4.85
CA LYS A 136 -5.64 12.51 5.04
C LYS A 136 -5.53 13.23 3.69
N ILE A 137 -6.06 14.44 3.63
CA ILE A 137 -5.90 15.30 2.46
C ILE A 137 -4.53 15.99 2.56
N ILE A 138 -3.71 15.84 1.54
CA ILE A 138 -2.39 16.49 1.45
C ILE A 138 -2.60 17.93 0.96
N SER A 139 -3.33 18.75 1.72
CA SER A 139 -3.78 20.08 1.28
C SER A 139 -2.65 21.05 0.97
N GLU A 140 -1.48 20.82 1.56
CA GLU A 140 -0.29 21.67 1.43
C GLU A 140 0.18 21.81 -0.02
N ILE A 141 -0.06 20.80 -0.88
CA ILE A 141 0.38 20.78 -2.28
C ILE A 141 -0.40 21.77 -3.16
N PHE A 142 -1.60 22.17 -2.76
CA PHE A 142 -2.44 23.03 -3.58
C PHE A 142 -2.10 24.51 -3.40
N LYS A 143 -2.10 25.28 -4.49
CA LYS A 143 -2.04 26.76 -4.46
C LYS A 143 -3.28 27.32 -3.75
N HIS A 144 -4.44 26.79 -4.12
CA HIS A 144 -5.72 27.04 -3.49
C HIS A 144 -6.48 25.71 -3.40
N ILE A 145 -7.12 25.43 -2.26
CA ILE A 145 -7.95 24.23 -2.12
C ILE A 145 -9.14 24.37 -3.08
N PRO A 146 -9.38 23.42 -4.00
CA PRO A 146 -10.49 23.51 -4.94
C PRO A 146 -11.83 23.64 -4.21
N SER A 147 -12.70 24.49 -4.74
CA SER A 147 -14.07 24.58 -4.25
C SER A 147 -14.79 23.25 -4.47
N ILE A 148 -15.48 22.78 -3.44
CA ILE A 148 -16.25 21.54 -3.51
C ILE A 148 -17.41 21.76 -4.49
N LYS A 149 -17.36 21.08 -5.63
CA LYS A 149 -18.44 21.03 -6.61
C LYS A 149 -19.55 20.14 -6.05
N ARG A 150 -20.74 20.71 -5.87
CA ARG A 150 -21.96 19.93 -5.68
C ARG A 150 -22.39 19.38 -7.04
N TYR A 151 -21.96 18.16 -7.36
CA TYR A 151 -22.54 17.45 -8.50
C TYR A 151 -24.02 17.23 -8.23
N THR A 152 -24.87 17.81 -9.09
CA THR A 152 -26.31 17.61 -9.01
C THR A 152 -26.71 16.40 -9.84
N LYS A 153 -27.91 15.85 -9.62
CA LYS A 153 -28.48 14.77 -10.45
C LYS A 153 -28.47 15.10 -11.96
N ARG A 154 -28.44 16.39 -12.29
CA ARG A 154 -28.34 16.94 -13.66
C ARG A 154 -27.01 16.61 -14.34
N ASP A 155 -25.90 16.52 -13.60
CA ASP A 155 -24.57 16.24 -14.16
C ASP A 155 -24.40 14.78 -14.60
N TYR A 156 -25.11 13.86 -13.92
CA TYR A 156 -25.20 12.46 -14.35
C TYR A 156 -25.97 12.30 -15.66
N LEU A 157 -27.04 13.08 -15.83
CA LEU A 157 -27.82 13.11 -17.07
C LEU A 157 -26.96 13.57 -18.25
N SER A 158 -26.03 14.51 -18.03
CA SER A 158 -25.06 14.99 -19.03
C SER A 158 -24.18 13.88 -19.59
N ARG A 159 -23.72 12.94 -18.74
CA ARG A 159 -22.92 11.78 -19.18
C ARG A 159 -23.74 10.82 -20.05
N GLU A 160 -25.00 10.57 -19.68
CA GLU A 160 -25.89 9.74 -20.50
C GLU A 160 -26.24 10.42 -21.83
N ILE A 161 -26.40 11.74 -21.84
CA ILE A 161 -26.59 12.53 -23.07
C ILE A 161 -25.35 12.45 -23.98
N VAL A 162 -24.14 12.57 -23.41
CA VAL A 162 -22.88 12.45 -24.18
C VAL A 162 -22.71 11.04 -24.73
N LYS A 163 -22.94 9.99 -23.91
CA LYS A 163 -22.96 8.60 -24.38
C LYS A 163 -23.99 8.38 -25.50
N ALA A 164 -25.18 8.94 -25.37
CA ALA A 164 -26.22 8.82 -26.39
C ALA A 164 -25.81 9.51 -27.71
N LYS A 165 -25.17 10.69 -27.64
CA LYS A 165 -24.63 11.38 -28.81
C LYS A 165 -23.52 10.58 -29.50
N ILE A 166 -22.59 10.01 -28.74
CA ILE A 166 -21.51 9.16 -29.27
C ILE A 166 -22.09 7.92 -29.95
N ARG A 167 -23.05 7.22 -29.31
CA ARG A 167 -23.73 6.06 -29.93
C ARG A 167 -24.45 6.43 -31.23
N ARG A 168 -25.09 7.60 -31.27
CA ARG A 168 -25.78 8.10 -32.48
C ARG A 168 -24.81 8.44 -33.61
N PHE A 169 -23.63 8.98 -33.27
CA PHE A 169 -22.57 9.27 -34.24
C PHE A 169 -21.98 7.98 -34.82
N LEU A 170 -21.68 6.98 -33.97
CA LEU A 170 -21.15 5.68 -34.42
C LEU A 170 -22.15 4.90 -35.29
N ARG A 171 -23.46 5.02 -35.04
CA ARG A 171 -24.51 4.42 -35.88
C ARG A 171 -24.72 5.10 -37.24
N LYS A 172 -24.25 6.34 -37.42
CA LYS A 172 -24.40 7.09 -38.67
C LYS A 172 -23.24 6.89 -39.65
N ASN A 173 -22.13 6.33 -39.18
CA ASN A 173 -20.89 6.12 -39.94
C ASN A 173 -20.60 4.62 -40.16
N ASN A 174 -21.58 3.76 -39.88
CA ASN A 174 -21.70 2.39 -40.39
C ASN A 174 -22.90 2.36 -41.33
#